data_AF-A0A4Y2CF02-F1
#
_entry.id   AF-A0A4Y2CF02-F1
#
_cell.length_a   1.000
_cell.length_b   1.000
_cell.length_c   1.000
_cell.angle_alpha   90.00
_cell.angle_beta   90.00
_cell.angle_gamma   90.00
#
_symmetry.space_group_name_H-M   'P 1'
#
loop_
_entity.id
_entity.type
_entity.pdbx_description
1 polymer ?
#
loop_
_entity_poly.entity_id
_entity_poly.type
_entity_poly.pdbx_seq_one_letter_code
_entity_poly.pdbx_strand_id
1 'polypeptide(L)'
;MEGGPGGDNCRDGVWSSHSGEFLSLTTDSPDPSTFVGKLKEVMQHLLPPKTKHHGQHSVFVSKDVSSCSHVFLRADAHRKGLQPPYEGPFQCLTETKNLEDQQKWERAHSEY
;
A
#
# COMPACT_ATOMS: atom_id res chain seq x y z
N MET A 1 11.16 48.04 25.75
CA MET A 1 11.05 47.06 24.65
C MET A 1 10.84 45.72 25.31
N GLU A 2 9.57 45.32 25.42
CA GLU A 2 9.11 44.12 26.12
C GLU A 2 9.54 42.88 25.34
N GLY A 3 10.48 42.10 25.88
CA GLY A 3 10.81 40.77 25.35
C GLY A 3 9.90 39.74 26.01
N GLY A 4 8.94 39.20 25.25
CA GLY A 4 8.01 38.19 25.73
C GLY A 4 8.69 36.83 25.97
N PRO A 5 8.24 36.04 26.96
CA PRO A 5 8.75 34.69 27.17
C PRO A 5 8.20 33.78 26.06
N GLY A 6 9.09 33.33 25.19
CA GLY A 6 8.81 32.23 24.26
C GLY A 6 8.58 30.96 25.07
N GLY A 7 7.38 30.40 24.98
CA GLY A 7 6.98 29.19 25.71
C GLY A 7 7.81 27.99 25.28
N ASP A 8 8.78 27.65 26.10
CA ASP A 8 9.55 26.43 26.11
C ASP A 8 8.67 25.30 26.70
N ASN A 9 8.09 24.49 25.82
CA ASN A 9 7.37 23.26 26.16
C ASN A 9 8.31 22.07 26.45
N CYS A 10 9.52 22.36 26.95
CA CYS A 10 10.54 21.39 27.32
C CYS A 10 10.61 21.25 28.85
N ARG A 11 9.84 20.32 29.43
CA ARG A 11 10.15 19.81 30.79
C ARG A 11 10.93 18.50 30.66
N ASP A 12 12.06 18.44 31.37
CA ASP A 12 12.85 17.22 31.61
C ASP A 12 13.45 16.53 30.37
N GLY A 13 13.71 17.28 29.30
CA GLY A 13 14.45 16.78 28.12
C GLY A 13 13.68 15.79 27.25
N VAL A 14 12.38 15.64 27.49
CA VAL A 14 11.49 14.83 26.65
C VAL A 14 10.68 15.79 25.77
N TRP A 15 10.89 15.74 24.45
CA TRP A 15 9.91 16.32 23.53
C TRP A 15 8.63 15.51 23.73
N SER A 16 7.58 16.13 24.28
CA SER A 16 6.28 15.49 24.34
C SER A 16 5.82 15.25 22.90
N SER A 17 6.10 14.05 22.38
CA SER A 17 5.47 13.55 21.18
C SER A 17 4.02 13.33 21.56
N HIS A 18 3.14 14.28 21.22
CA HIS A 18 1.68 14.18 21.44
C HIS A 18 1.03 13.09 20.56
N SER A 19 1.80 12.07 20.17
CA SER A 19 1.33 10.89 19.46
C SER A 19 0.73 9.90 20.47
N GLY A 20 -0.48 10.18 20.96
CA GLY A 20 -1.14 9.25 21.88
C GLY A 20 -2.54 9.62 22.34
N GLU A 21 -2.93 10.89 22.28
CA GLU A 21 -4.22 11.35 22.85
C GLU A 21 -5.40 11.24 21.89
N PHE A 22 -5.27 10.50 20.79
CA PHE A 22 -6.35 10.43 19.78
C PHE A 22 -7.64 9.79 20.33
N LEU A 23 -7.53 8.96 21.36
CA LEU A 23 -8.67 8.22 21.95
C LEU A 23 -8.71 8.35 23.48
N SER A 24 -8.30 9.49 24.04
CA SER A 24 -8.49 9.74 25.46
C SER A 24 -9.98 9.79 25.78
N LEU A 25 -10.48 8.78 26.49
CA LEU A 25 -11.85 8.72 26.95
C LEU A 25 -12.05 9.87 27.95
N THR A 26 -12.74 10.93 27.51
CA THR A 26 -13.15 12.00 28.41
C THR A 26 -14.05 11.42 29.49
N THR A 27 -13.81 11.80 30.74
CA THR A 27 -14.46 11.31 31.97
C THR A 27 -15.97 11.55 32.04
N ASP A 28 -16.56 12.25 31.07
CA ASP A 28 -17.99 12.34 30.85
C ASP A 28 -18.39 11.21 29.89
N SER A 29 -18.91 10.08 30.42
CA SER A 29 -19.23 8.91 29.61
C SER A 29 -20.40 9.24 28.67
N PRO A 30 -20.16 9.53 27.38
CA PRO A 30 -21.24 9.80 26.46
C PRO A 30 -21.94 8.47 26.21
N ASP A 31 -23.26 8.49 25.99
CA ASP A 31 -23.98 7.30 25.55
C ASP A 31 -23.20 6.64 24.38
N PRO A 32 -22.91 5.32 24.43
CA PRO A 32 -22.06 4.66 23.45
C PRO A 32 -22.49 4.87 22.01
N SER A 33 -23.81 5.00 21.76
CA SER A 33 -24.32 5.25 20.40
C SER A 33 -23.95 6.64 19.88
N THR A 34 -23.93 7.64 20.77
CA THR A 34 -23.56 9.01 20.44
C THR A 34 -22.05 9.14 20.16
N PHE A 35 -21.22 8.46 20.97
CA PHE A 35 -19.77 8.42 20.73
C PHE A 35 -19.43 7.76 19.38
N VAL A 36 -20.03 6.60 19.10
CA VAL A 36 -19.83 5.91 17.82
C VAL A 36 -20.32 6.76 16.64
N GLY A 37 -21.42 7.49 16.79
CA GLY A 37 -21.92 8.43 15.79
C GLY A 37 -20.91 9.53 15.46
N LYS A 38 -20.39 10.22 16.48
CA LYS A 38 -19.38 11.27 16.34
C LYS A 38 -18.08 10.75 15.74
N LEU A 39 -17.60 9.58 16.17
CA LEU A 39 -16.39 8.98 15.63
C LEU A 39 -16.53 8.66 14.14
N LYS A 40 -17.69 8.10 13.74
CA LYS A 40 -17.98 7.82 12.33
C LYS A 40 -17.97 9.10 11.51
N GLU A 41 -18.63 10.15 11.97
CA GLU A 41 -18.66 11.46 11.30
C GLU A 41 -17.25 12.01 11.07
N VAL A 42 -16.43 12.09 12.13
CA VAL A 42 -15.05 12.56 12.04
C VAL A 42 -14.23 11.70 11.07
N MET A 43 -14.34 10.38 11.16
CA MET A 43 -13.61 9.47 10.26
C MET A 43 -14.04 9.62 8.80
N GLN A 44 -15.32 9.85 8.52
CA GLN A 44 -15.79 10.09 7.14
C GLN A 44 -15.20 11.37 6.55
N HIS A 45 -15.02 12.42 7.36
CA HIS A 45 -14.37 13.66 6.91
C HIS A 45 -12.86 13.51 6.67
N LEU A 46 -12.21 12.53 7.31
CA LEU A 46 -10.80 12.21 7.11
C LEU A 46 -10.54 11.25 5.95
N LEU A 47 -11.60 10.63 5.39
CA LEU A 47 -11.43 9.74 4.24
C LEU A 47 -10.90 10.53 3.04
N PRO A 48 -9.87 10.01 2.34
CA PRO A 48 -9.42 10.60 1.09
C PRO A 48 -10.60 10.75 0.13
N PRO A 49 -10.69 11.85 -0.64
CA PRO A 49 -11.66 11.97 -1.71
C PRO A 49 -11.55 10.76 -2.63
N LYS A 50 -12.69 10.26 -3.13
CA LYS A 50 -12.70 9.19 -4.14
C LYS A 50 -11.74 9.61 -5.25
N THR A 51 -10.64 8.87 -5.39
CA THR A 51 -9.67 9.13 -6.43
C THR A 51 -10.38 8.95 -7.76
N LYS A 52 -10.43 10.02 -8.56
CA LYS A 52 -10.86 9.86 -9.95
C LYS A 52 -9.83 8.94 -10.60
N HIS A 53 -10.25 7.78 -11.09
CA HIS A 53 -9.37 6.95 -11.90
C HIS A 53 -9.10 7.73 -13.20
N HIS A 54 -7.90 8.29 -13.34
CA HIS A 54 -7.53 9.06 -14.52
C HIS A 54 -7.31 8.06 -15.67
N GLY A 55 -8.36 7.74 -16.42
CA GLY A 55 -8.30 6.97 -17.67
C GLY A 55 -7.95 5.49 -17.53
N GLN A 56 -8.28 4.71 -18.57
CA GLN A 56 -7.73 3.37 -18.79
C GLN A 56 -6.27 3.56 -19.21
N HIS A 57 -5.33 3.58 -18.26
CA HIS A 57 -3.91 3.60 -18.62
C HIS A 57 -3.55 2.26 -19.26
N SER A 58 -3.20 2.27 -20.55
CA SER A 58 -2.43 1.17 -21.11
C SER A 58 -1.13 1.08 -20.32
N VAL A 59 -0.86 -0.07 -19.70
CA VAL A 59 0.42 -0.31 -19.06
C VAL A 59 1.51 -0.09 -20.10
N PHE A 60 2.50 0.76 -19.79
CA PHE A 60 3.63 0.94 -20.67
C PHE A 60 4.41 -0.39 -20.75
N VAL A 61 4.46 -0.97 -21.94
CA VAL A 61 5.23 -2.19 -22.23
C VAL A 61 6.35 -1.81 -23.19
N SER A 62 7.59 -2.14 -22.84
CA SER A 62 8.72 -1.93 -23.74
C SER A 62 8.61 -2.85 -24.96
N LYS A 63 8.94 -2.34 -26.15
CA LYS A 63 8.93 -3.11 -27.40
C LYS A 63 9.86 -4.31 -27.34
N ASP A 64 10.93 -4.21 -26.56
CA ASP A 64 11.96 -5.24 -26.47
C ASP A 64 11.54 -6.42 -25.58
N VAL A 65 10.39 -6.33 -24.87
CA VAL A 65 9.90 -7.42 -24.00
C VAL A 65 9.69 -8.71 -24.80
N SER A 66 9.24 -8.62 -26.05
CA SER A 66 9.04 -9.80 -26.91
C SER A 66 10.34 -10.46 -27.39
N SER A 67 11.44 -9.69 -27.44
CA SER A 67 12.75 -10.17 -27.87
C SER A 67 13.74 -10.35 -26.71
N CYS A 68 13.31 -10.10 -25.48
CA CYS A 68 14.19 -10.13 -24.32
C CYS A 68 14.59 -11.58 -24.00
N SER A 69 15.87 -11.81 -23.73
CA SER A 69 16.35 -13.14 -23.32
C SER A 69 16.13 -13.40 -21.83
N HIS A 70 16.13 -12.35 -21.00
CA HIS A 70 15.98 -12.45 -19.56
C HIS A 70 15.07 -11.34 -19.01
N VAL A 71 14.21 -11.67 -18.05
CA VAL A 71 13.35 -10.72 -17.35
C VAL A 71 13.64 -10.71 -15.85
N PHE A 72 13.49 -9.55 -15.23
CA PHE A 72 13.53 -9.40 -13.78
C PHE A 72 12.10 -9.32 -13.24
N LEU A 73 11.76 -10.19 -12.28
CA LEU A 73 10.41 -10.26 -11.73
C LEU A 73 10.30 -9.40 -10.47
N ARG A 74 9.22 -8.65 -10.34
CA ARG A 74 8.97 -7.84 -9.14
C ARG A 74 8.45 -8.72 -8.01
N ALA A 75 9.07 -8.62 -6.84
CA ALA A 75 8.59 -9.26 -5.62
C ALA A 75 7.64 -8.30 -4.87
N ASP A 76 6.33 -8.43 -5.10
CA ASP A 76 5.30 -7.57 -4.49
C ASP A 76 4.90 -7.98 -3.06
N ALA A 77 5.56 -9.00 -2.50
CA ALA A 77 5.34 -9.42 -1.13
C ALA A 77 5.89 -8.39 -0.11
N HIS A 78 5.43 -8.50 1.14
CA HIS A 78 6.02 -7.75 2.25
C HIS A 78 7.51 -8.08 2.36
N ARG A 79 8.34 -7.08 2.01
CA ARG A 79 9.80 -7.21 1.99
C ARG A 79 10.37 -6.81 3.33
N LYS A 80 11.41 -7.54 3.75
CA LYS A 80 12.27 -7.09 4.85
C LYS A 80 13.06 -5.88 4.38
N GLY A 81 13.53 -5.06 5.33
CA GLY A 81 14.36 -3.89 5.01
C GLY A 81 15.55 -4.26 4.11
N LEU A 82 15.84 -3.39 3.13
CA LEU A 82 16.96 -3.49 2.19
C LEU A 82 16.95 -4.69 1.21
N GLN A 83 15.82 -5.38 1.03
CA GLN A 83 15.74 -6.38 -0.05
C GLN A 83 15.61 -5.71 -1.43
N PRO A 84 16.14 -6.30 -2.52
CA PRO A 84 15.97 -5.78 -3.88
C PRO A 84 14.54 -6.02 -4.38
N PRO A 85 13.87 -5.04 -5.01
CA PRO A 85 12.45 -5.17 -5.41
C PRO A 85 12.24 -6.12 -6.57
N TYR A 86 13.32 -6.46 -7.27
CA TYR A 86 13.30 -7.40 -8.36
C TYR A 86 14.20 -8.59 -8.05
N GLU A 87 13.72 -9.76 -8.40
CA GLU A 87 14.46 -11.01 -8.36
C GLU A 87 14.98 -11.32 -9.75
N GLY A 88 16.22 -11.80 -9.79
CA GLY A 88 16.89 -12.61 -10.82
C GLY A 88 16.72 -12.25 -12.31
N PRO A 89 17.73 -12.47 -13.15
CA PRO A 89 17.48 -12.62 -14.57
C PRO A 89 16.87 -14.01 -14.84
N PHE A 90 15.58 -14.08 -15.14
CA PHE A 90 14.89 -15.31 -15.53
C PHE A 90 14.87 -15.44 -17.05
N GLN A 91 15.26 -16.59 -17.58
CA GLN A 91 15.22 -16.83 -19.03
C GLN A 91 13.78 -16.83 -19.55
N CYS A 92 13.54 -16.07 -20.62
CA CYS A 92 12.26 -16.06 -21.32
C CYS A 92 12.12 -17.33 -22.16
N LEU A 93 11.07 -18.11 -21.92
CA LEU A 93 10.72 -19.26 -22.75
C LEU A 93 9.94 -18.76 -23.98
N THR A 94 10.41 -19.07 -25.18
CA THR A 94 9.68 -18.80 -26.41
C THR A 94 8.52 -19.78 -26.57
N GLU A 95 7.40 -19.30 -27.11
CA GLU A 95 6.07 -19.96 -27.16
C GLU A 95 6.00 -21.33 -27.88
N THR A 96 7.11 -21.89 -28.35
CA THR A 96 7.08 -23.19 -29.06
C THR A 96 6.90 -24.40 -28.15
N LYS A 97 7.11 -24.27 -26.83
CA LYS A 97 6.91 -25.38 -25.86
C LYS A 97 5.63 -25.23 -25.05
N ASN A 98 5.17 -23.99 -24.84
CA ASN A 98 4.03 -23.69 -23.98
C ASN A 98 2.70 -24.03 -24.64
N LEU A 99 2.60 -24.04 -25.97
CA LEU A 99 1.36 -24.40 -26.67
C LEU A 99 1.02 -25.89 -26.52
N GLU A 100 2.02 -26.78 -26.56
CA GLU A 100 1.80 -28.21 -26.35
C GLU A 100 1.47 -28.52 -24.89
N ASP A 101 2.18 -27.87 -23.96
CA ASP A 101 1.90 -27.99 -22.54
C ASP A 101 0.53 -27.40 -22.19
N GLN A 102 0.16 -26.23 -22.72
CA GLN A 102 -1.16 -25.61 -22.56
C GLN A 102 -2.28 -26.50 -23.12
N GLN A 103 -2.11 -27.05 -24.33
CA GLN A 103 -3.08 -28.00 -24.90
C GLN A 103 -3.20 -29.27 -24.04
N LYS A 104 -2.11 -29.74 -23.45
CA LYS A 104 -2.11 -30.87 -22.51
C LYS A 104 -2.84 -30.52 -21.21
N TRP A 105 -2.63 -29.32 -20.66
CA TRP A 105 -3.33 -28.82 -19.49
C TRP A 105 -4.83 -28.63 -19.72
N GLU A 106 -5.22 -28.13 -20.89
CA GLU A 106 -6.63 -27.97 -21.30
C GLU A 106 -7.31 -29.33 -21.56
N ARG A 107 -6.61 -30.26 -22.23
CA ARG A 107 -7.11 -31.63 -22.46
C ARG A 107 -7.32 -32.39 -21.15
N ALA A 108 -6.35 -32.32 -20.24
CA ALA A 108 -6.42 -32.99 -18.94
C ALA A 108 -7.56 -32.46 -18.04
N HIS A 109 -7.95 -31.19 -18.19
CA HIS A 109 -9.10 -30.61 -17.47
C HIS A 109 -10.44 -30.76 -18.21
N SER A 110 -10.43 -31.14 -19.49
CA SER A 110 -11.64 -31.49 -20.25
C SER A 110 -12.08 -32.95 -20.07
N GLU A 111 -11.22 -33.79 -19.48
CA GLU A 111 -11.49 -35.21 -19.19
C GLU A 111 -12.16 -35.45 -17.81
N TYR A 112 -12.69 -34.39 -17.17
CA TYR A 112 -13.47 -34.49 -15.93
C TYR A 112 -14.89 -33.94 -16.10
#